data_AF-A0AAV5W3C5-F1
#
_entry.id   AF-A0AAV5W3C5-F1
#
_cell.length_a   1.000
_cell.length_b   1.000
_cell.length_c   1.000
_cell.angle_alpha   90.00
_cell.angle_beta   90.00
_cell.angle_gamma   90.00
#
_symmetry.space_group_name_H-M   'P 1'
#
loop_
_entity.id
_entity.type
_entity.pdbx_description
1 polymer ?
#
loop_
_entity_poly.entity_id
_entity_poly.type
_entity_poly.pdbx_seq_one_letter_code
_entity_poly.pdbx_strand_id
1 'polypeptide(L)' 'MNRWFDGVVTLLYEGPTKVYFVYTSDGKAALFPRVYDRNPGVRVGAYVRVRLIPPPKYGKNKEVQDLNVIDRPVDHEVN' A
#
# COMPACT_ATOMS: atom_id res chain seq x y z
N MET A 1 9.66 9.09 -10.70
CA MET A 1 9.63 9.66 -9.34
C MET A 1 9.85 8.53 -8.33
N ASN A 2 10.93 8.60 -7.55
CA ASN A 2 11.27 7.61 -6.51
C ASN A 2 10.70 8.05 -5.15
N ARG A 3 9.39 8.31 -5.07
CA ARG A 3 8.76 8.79 -3.83
C ARG A 3 8.11 7.63 -3.08
N TRP A 4 8.38 7.56 -1.78
CA TRP A 4 7.70 6.68 -0.85
C TRP A 4 6.53 7.40 -0.17
N PHE A 5 5.48 6.67 0.13
CA PHE A 5 4.28 7.16 0.80
C PHE A 5 3.94 6.29 1.99
N ASP A 6 3.65 6.91 3.13
CA ASP A 6 3.17 6.20 4.30
C ASP A 6 1.67 5.95 4.16
N GLY A 7 1.21 4.82 4.71
CA GLY A 7 -0.17 4.42 4.61
C GLY A 7 -0.55 3.26 5.51
N VAL A 8 -1.84 2.91 5.48
CA VAL A 8 -2.42 1.83 6.27
C VAL A 8 -3.04 0.80 5.35
N VAL A 9 -2.74 -0.48 5.62
CA VAL A 9 -3.31 -1.61 4.90
C VAL A 9 -4.78 -1.82 5.33
N THR A 10 -5.66 -1.86 4.35
CA THR A 10 -7.08 -2.15 4.47
C THR A 10 -7.42 -3.31 3.53
N LEU A 11 -8.41 -4.12 3.88
CA LEU A 11 -8.86 -5.25 3.05
C LEU A 11 -10.14 -4.87 2.32
N LEU A 12 -10.21 -5.20 1.02
CA LEU A 12 -11.43 -5.02 0.23
C LEU A 12 -12.02 -6.35 -0.25
N TYR A 13 -11.20 -7.38 -0.47
CA TYR A 13 -11.69 -8.58 -1.13
C TYR A 13 -10.95 -9.86 -0.69
N GLU A 14 -11.73 -10.80 -0.16
CA GLU A 14 -11.32 -12.18 0.13
C GLU A 14 -11.95 -13.15 -0.88
N GLY A 15 -11.54 -13.05 -2.14
CA GLY A 15 -11.83 -14.09 -3.13
C GLY A 15 -10.66 -15.05 -3.30
N PRO A 16 -10.58 -15.80 -4.43
CA PRO A 16 -9.47 -16.71 -4.72
C PRO A 16 -8.11 -15.99 -4.77
N THR A 17 -8.11 -14.66 -4.91
CA THR A 17 -6.94 -13.82 -4.77
C THR A 17 -7.26 -12.70 -3.78
N LYS A 18 -6.60 -12.69 -2.62
CA LYS A 18 -6.73 -11.59 -1.67
C LYS A 18 -6.12 -10.33 -2.27
N VAL A 19 -6.86 -9.23 -2.28
CA VAL A 19 -6.37 -7.92 -2.70
C VAL A 19 -6.56 -6.94 -1.55
N TYR A 20 -5.44 -6.37 -1.11
CA TYR A 20 -5.43 -5.33 -0.11
C TYR A 20 -5.40 -3.95 -0.78
N PHE A 21 -5.75 -2.93 -0.02
CA PHE A 21 -5.57 -1.54 -0.40
C PHE A 21 -4.76 -0.81 0.65
N VAL A 22 -3.89 0.08 0.19
CA VAL A 22 -3.16 0.99 1.05
C VAL A 22 -3.74 2.38 0.85
N TYR A 23 -4.22 2.98 1.93
CA TYR A 23 -4.58 4.39 1.94
C TYR A 23 -3.35 5.20 2.31
N THR A 24 -2.90 6.06 1.41
CA THR A 24 -1.77 6.96 1.61
C THR A 24 -2.22 8.42 1.54
N SER A 25 -1.32 9.35 1.86
CA SER A 25 -1.54 10.79 1.64
C SER A 25 -1.79 11.17 0.18
N ASP A 26 -1.41 10.31 -0.76
CA ASP A 26 -1.52 10.51 -2.22
C ASP A 26 -2.68 9.70 -2.85
N GLY A 27 -3.57 9.19 -1.98
CA GLY A 27 -4.79 8.49 -2.33
C GLY A 27 -4.74 6.99 -2.08
N LYS A 28 -5.58 6.25 -2.81
CA LYS A 28 -5.75 4.81 -2.65
C LYS A 28 -4.88 4.05 -3.64
N ALA A 29 -4.15 3.05 -3.15
CA ALA A 29 -3.32 2.16 -3.96
C ALA A 29 -3.69 0.69 -3.77
N ALA A 30 -3.71 -0.08 -4.86
CA ALA A 30 -3.95 -1.52 -4.84
C ALA A 30 -2.67 -2.28 -4.48
N LEU A 31 -2.78 -3.22 -3.54
CA LEU A 31 -1.70 -4.08 -3.06
C LEU A 31 -1.99 -5.54 -3.44
N PHE A 32 -1.26 -6.02 -4.43
CA PHE A 32 -1.42 -7.37 -5.00
C PHE A 32 -0.57 -8.43 -4.30
N PRO A 33 -0.94 -9.73 -4.41
CA PRO A 33 -0.23 -10.86 -3.78
C PRO A 33 1.28 -10.84 -3.94
N ARG A 34 1.76 -10.60 -5.16
CA ARG A 34 3.20 -10.56 -5.47
C ARG A 34 4.01 -9.61 -4.58
N VAL A 35 3.38 -8.60 -3.98
CA VAL A 35 4.05 -7.67 -3.07
C VAL A 35 3.87 -8.10 -1.63
N TYR A 36 2.65 -8.40 -1.17
CA TYR A 36 2.44 -8.72 0.24
C TYR A 36 2.95 -10.11 0.64
N ASP A 37 2.98 -11.07 -0.29
CA ASP A 37 3.53 -12.42 -0.03
C ASP A 37 5.03 -12.40 0.26
N ARG A 38 5.74 -11.33 -0.15
CA ARG A 38 7.17 -11.12 0.10
C ARG A 38 7.46 -10.37 1.40
N ASN A 39 6.43 -9.87 2.08
CA ASN A 39 6.54 -8.97 3.21
C ASN A 39 5.88 -9.59 4.45
N PRO A 40 6.64 -10.31 5.29
CA PRO A 40 6.10 -10.87 6.52
C PRO A 40 5.56 -9.75 7.41
N GLY A 41 4.30 -9.85 7.83
CA GLY A 41 3.65 -8.85 8.69
C GLY A 41 2.62 -7.96 7.98
N VAL A 42 2.46 -8.07 6.66
CA VAL A 42 1.34 -7.41 5.97
C VAL A 42 0.02 -8.04 6.41
N ARG A 43 -0.78 -7.25 7.12
CA ARG A 43 -2.14 -7.59 7.57
C ARG A 43 -2.97 -6.32 7.60
N VAL A 44 -4.30 -6.48 7.70
CA VAL A 44 -5.19 -5.33 7.90
C VAL A 44 -4.76 -4.56 9.15
N GLY A 45 -4.70 -3.23 9.03
CA GLY A 45 -4.24 -2.33 10.08
C GLY A 45 -2.72 -2.16 10.17
N ALA A 46 -1.92 -2.88 9.37
CA ALA A 46 -0.49 -2.65 9.34
C ALA A 46 -0.16 -1.26 8.78
N TYR A 47 0.74 -0.53 9.46
CA TYR A 47 1.36 0.66 8.91
C TYR A 47 2.44 0.23 7.92
N VAL A 48 2.45 0.88 6.76
CA VAL A 48 3.35 0.55 5.66
C VAL A 48 3.87 1.80 4.99
N ARG A 49 5.05 1.70 4.41
CA ARG A 49 5.61 2.66 3.47
C ARG A 49 5.64 2.01 2.09
N VAL A 50 5.05 2.66 1.09
CA VAL A 50 4.87 2.10 -0.26
C VAL A 50 5.45 2.97 -1.36
N ARG A 51 5.97 2.32 -2.40
CA ARG A 51 6.24 2.97 -3.69
C ARG A 51 5.08 2.72 -4.62
N LEU A 52 4.62 3.78 -5.27
CA LEU A 52 3.49 3.73 -6.19
C LEU A 52 3.99 3.83 -7.63
N ILE A 53 3.41 3.00 -8.49
CA ILE A 53 3.48 3.21 -9.94
C ILE A 53 2.19 3.86 -10.43
N PRO A 54 2.25 4.65 -11.51
CA PRO A 54 1.05 5.21 -12.12
C PRO A 54 0.04 4.11 -12.41
N PRO A 55 -1.27 4.41 -12.30
CA PRO A 55 -2.28 3.44 -12.68
C PRO A 55 -2.05 2.97 -14.13
N PRO A 56 -2.32 1.70 -14.46
CA PRO A 56 -2.40 1.29 -15.85
C PRO A 56 -3.44 2.15 -16.57
N LYS A 57 -3.34 2.25 -17.90
CA LYS A 57 -4.15 3.15 -18.75
C LYS A 57 -5.68 3.05 -18.54
N TYR A 58 -6.16 1.96 -17.92
CA TYR A 58 -7.57 1.68 -17.63
C TYR A 58 -7.87 1.47 -16.12
N GLY A 59 -6.90 1.67 -15.23
CA GLY A 59 -7.06 1.51 -13.78
C GLY A 59 -7.40 2.81 -13.07
N LYS A 60 -8.29 2.77 -12.07
CA LYS A 60 -8.59 3.94 -11.21
C LYS A 60 -7.61 4.12 -10.05
N ASN A 61 -6.99 3.03 -9.59
CA ASN A 61 -6.10 3.04 -8.44
C ASN A 61 -4.65 2.94 -8.89
N LYS A 62 -3.76 3.66 -8.19
CA LYS A 62 -2.32 3.43 -8.28
C LYS A 62 -2.01 2.00 -7.81
N GLU A 63 -0.89 1.46 -8.24
CA GLU A 63 -0.45 0.14 -7.79
C GLU A 63 0.78 0.26 -6.90
N VAL A 64 0.80 -0.54 -5.83
CA VAL A 64 2.00 -0.67 -4.99
C VAL A 64 3.04 -1.50 -5.74
N GLN A 65 4.19 -0.89 -6.02
CA GLN A 65 5.36 -1.55 -6.58
C GLN A 65 6.22 -2.20 -5.51
N ASP A 66 6.40 -1.50 -4.39
CA ASP A 66 7.28 -1.90 -3.30
C ASP A 66 6.66 -1.48 -1.96
N LEU A 67 6.96 -2.23 -0.91
CA LEU A 67 6.34 -2.09 0.40
C LEU A 67 7.35 -2.40 1.50
N ASN A 68 7.31 -1.61 2.56
CA ASN A 68 7.98 -1.88 3.82
C ASN A 68 6.97 -1.77 4.96
N VAL A 69 6.92 -2.76 5.85
CA VAL A 69 6.08 -2.72 7.05
C VAL A 69 6.79 -1.91 8.12
N ILE A 70 6.06 -1.03 8.80
CA ILE A 70 6.59 -0.14 9.85
C ILE A 70 5.73 -0.23 11.12
N ASP A 71 6.31 0.07 12.28
CA ASP A 71 5.64 -0.12 13.58
C ASP A 71 4.64 0.98 13.93
N ARG A 72 4.82 2.18 13.36
CA ARG A 72 3.99 3.36 13.59
C ARG A 72 3.95 4.23 12.32
N PRO A 73 2.90 5.04 12.12
CA PRO A 73 2.97 6.08 11.10
C PRO A 73 4.18 6.95 11.41
N VAL A 74 5.01 7.23 10.40
CA VAL A 74 6.03 8.24 10.56
C VAL A 74 5.26 9.54 10.63
N ASP A 75 5.25 10.16 11.82
CA ASP A 75 4.55 11.42 12.02
C ASP A 75 4.92 12.33 10.85
N HIS A 76 3.89 12.75 10.11
CA HIS A 76 3.99 14.03 9.45
C HIS A 76 4.18 15.00 10.61
N GLU A 77 5.42 15.36 10.94
CA GLU A 77 5.67 16.60 11.65
C GLU A 77 4.97 17.66 10.81
N VAL A 78 3.77 18.05 11.25
CA VAL A 78 3.05 19.20 10.73
C VAL A 78 3.86 20.38 11.24
N ASN A 79 4.90 20.74 10.48
CA ASN A 79 5.53 22.06 10.59
C ASN A 79 4.52 23.12 10.18
#